data_AF-A0A7Y4W3E2-F1
#
_entry.id   AF-A0A7Y4W3E2-F1
#
_cell.length_a   1.000
_cell.length_b   1.000
_cell.length_c   1.000
_cell.angle_alpha   90.00
_cell.angle_beta   90.00
_cell.angle_gamma   90.00
#
_symmetry.space_group_name_H-M   'P 1'
#
loop_
_entity.id
_entity.type
_entity.pdbx_description
1 polymer ?
#
loop_
_entity_poly.entity_id
_entity_poly.type
_entity_poly.pdbx_seq_one_letter_code
_entity_poly.pdbx_strand_id
1 'polypeptide(L)'
;MAQYQKEPNKYAKNKGIQPESKMSVLIAVIRMSLMLAGIIGISIDIFRPNSWLKVILGKLFDSGSSLILIAVIVLILLYINYLISSPNKSSKKKIGDLPMYTMMLIGAIYVFNFVASSLL
;
A
#
# COMPACT_ATOMS: atom_id res chain seq x y z
N MET A 1 18.47 15.14 -57.24
CA MET A 1 17.76 13.92 -56.79
C MET A 1 17.73 13.96 -55.27
N ALA A 2 16.60 14.34 -54.67
CA ALA A 2 16.48 14.48 -53.22
C ALA A 2 16.38 13.10 -52.57
N GLN A 3 17.29 12.80 -51.63
CA GLN A 3 17.27 11.55 -50.86
C GLN A 3 16.12 11.61 -49.86
N TYR A 4 15.13 10.73 -50.04
CA TYR A 4 14.03 10.56 -49.09
C TYR A 4 14.57 9.85 -47.85
N GLN A 5 14.92 10.60 -46.80
CA GLN A 5 15.25 10.00 -45.51
C GLN A 5 13.99 9.34 -44.95
N LYS A 6 14.03 8.00 -44.87
CA LYS A 6 12.98 7.18 -44.29
C LYS A 6 12.92 7.47 -42.78
N GLU A 7 11.99 8.32 -42.37
CA GLU A 7 11.79 8.64 -40.96
C GLU A 7 11.67 7.35 -40.13
N PRO A 8 12.43 7.22 -39.02
CA PRO A 8 12.37 6.03 -38.21
C PRO A 8 10.95 5.88 -37.68
N ASN A 9 10.30 4.78 -38.08
CA ASN A 9 8.92 4.44 -37.71
C ASN A 9 8.72 4.67 -36.21
N LYS A 10 7.82 5.62 -35.86
CA LYS A 10 7.49 6.05 -34.49
C LYS A 10 7.10 4.89 -33.56
N TYR A 11 6.68 3.76 -34.14
CA TYR A 11 6.28 2.55 -33.42
C TYR A 11 7.40 1.53 -33.22
N ALA A 12 8.61 1.75 -33.78
CA ALA A 12 9.78 0.92 -33.51
C ALA A 12 10.19 0.94 -32.02
N LYS A 13 9.87 2.03 -31.31
CA LYS A 13 10.10 2.20 -29.88
C LYS A 13 9.25 1.28 -28.99
N ASN A 14 8.12 0.78 -29.53
CA ASN A 14 7.16 -0.06 -28.80
C ASN A 14 7.27 -1.55 -29.14
N LYS A 15 8.22 -1.94 -30.01
CA LYS A 15 8.42 -3.34 -30.44
C LYS A 15 8.76 -4.32 -29.31
N GLY A 16 9.24 -3.81 -28.16
CA GLY A 16 9.59 -4.62 -27.00
C GLY A 16 8.52 -4.68 -25.90
N ILE A 17 7.36 -4.02 -26.08
CA ILE A 17 6.27 -4.05 -25.10
C ILE A 17 5.55 -5.38 -25.27
N GLN A 18 6.02 -6.40 -24.55
CA GLN A 18 5.36 -7.70 -24.49
C GLN A 18 4.04 -7.54 -23.73
N PRO A 19 2.96 -8.21 -24.17
CA PRO A 19 1.71 -8.23 -23.42
C PRO A 19 1.99 -8.78 -22.01
N GLU A 20 1.50 -8.07 -20.98
CA GLU A 20 1.50 -8.54 -19.59
C GLU A 20 1.02 -10.01 -19.55
N SER A 21 1.84 -10.89 -18.97
CA SER A 21 1.50 -12.31 -18.90
C SER A 21 0.17 -12.49 -18.16
N LYS A 22 -0.68 -13.43 -18.61
CA LYS A 22 -1.94 -13.77 -17.93
C LYS A 22 -1.74 -14.08 -16.44
N MET A 23 -0.58 -14.62 -16.08
CA MET A 23 -0.18 -14.88 -14.69
C MET A 23 0.08 -13.59 -13.89
N SER A 24 0.69 -12.58 -14.51
CA SER A 24 0.91 -11.26 -13.91
C SER A 24 -0.42 -10.58 -13.59
N VAL A 25 -1.37 -10.65 -14.52
CA VAL A 25 -2.73 -10.11 -14.33
C VAL A 25 -3.45 -10.81 -13.18
N LEU A 26 -3.39 -12.15 -13.10
CA LEU A 26 -3.99 -12.91 -12.00
C LEU A 26 -3.39 -12.52 -10.63
N ILE A 27 -2.07 -12.40 -10.55
CA ILE A 27 -1.38 -11.98 -9.32
C ILE A 27 -1.78 -10.54 -8.94
N ALA A 28 -1.91 -9.64 -9.91
CA ALA A 28 -2.35 -8.27 -9.68
C ALA A 28 -3.78 -8.22 -9.12
N VAL A 29 -4.70 -9.03 -9.66
CA VAL A 29 -6.08 -9.14 -9.15
C VAL A 29 -6.10 -9.63 -7.70
N ILE A 30 -5.35 -10.68 -7.38
CA ILE A 30 -5.27 -11.22 -6.01
C ILE A 30 -4.75 -10.16 -5.03
N ARG A 31 -3.67 -9.45 -5.40
CA ARG A 31 -3.11 -8.37 -4.57
C ARG A 31 -4.13 -7.26 -4.34
N MET A 32 -4.86 -6.87 -5.39
CA MET A 32 -5.89 -5.84 -5.31
C MET A 32 -7.05 -6.26 -4.40
N SER A 33 -7.56 -7.48 -4.55
CA SER A 33 -8.61 -8.03 -3.68
C SER A 33 -8.18 -8.07 -2.22
N LEU A 34 -6.94 -8.48 -1.95
CA LEU A 34 -6.42 -8.59 -0.59
C LEU A 34 -6.20 -7.22 0.04
N MET A 35 -5.75 -6.23 -0.74
CA MET A 35 -5.66 -4.84 -0.30
C MET A 35 -7.03 -4.25 0.05
N LEU A 36 -8.05 -4.49 -0.79
CA LEU A 36 -9.42 -4.06 -0.52
C LEU A 36 -9.96 -4.69 0.76
N ALA A 37 -9.69 -5.98 0.98
CA ALA A 37 -10.06 -6.64 2.22
C ALA A 37 -9.37 -6.02 3.45
N GLY A 38 -8.10 -5.59 3.32
CA GLY A 38 -7.40 -4.85 4.38
C GLY A 38 -8.07 -3.53 4.73
N ILE A 39 -8.45 -2.74 3.72
CA ILE A 39 -9.16 -1.47 3.92
C ILE A 39 -10.51 -1.70 4.60
N ILE A 40 -11.28 -2.69 4.13
CA ILE A 40 -12.58 -3.04 4.70
C ILE A 40 -12.43 -3.55 6.14
N GLY A 41 -11.46 -4.41 6.41
CA GLY A 41 -11.19 -4.94 7.75
C GLY A 41 -10.85 -3.84 8.75
N ILE A 42 -9.96 -2.91 8.38
CA ILE A 42 -9.65 -1.73 9.19
C ILE A 42 -10.89 -0.86 9.38
N SER A 43 -11.69 -0.65 8.33
CA SER A 43 -12.91 0.16 8.40
C SER A 43 -13.90 -0.43 9.40
N ILE A 44 -14.19 -1.73 9.29
CA ILE A 44 -15.08 -2.45 10.22
C ILE A 44 -14.54 -2.36 11.64
N ASP A 45 -13.24 -2.56 11.84
CA ASP A 45 -12.63 -2.40 13.16
C ASP A 45 -12.86 -0.98 13.67
N ILE A 46 -12.61 0.08 12.89
CA ILE A 46 -12.89 1.46 13.31
C ILE A 46 -14.37 1.73 13.63
N PHE A 47 -15.34 0.98 13.10
CA PHE A 47 -16.75 1.21 13.45
C PHE A 47 -17.26 0.37 14.63
N ARG A 48 -16.56 -0.72 15.01
CA ARG A 48 -16.96 -1.55 16.15
C ARG A 48 -16.87 -0.80 17.50
N PRO A 49 -17.63 -1.23 18.53
CA PRO A 49 -17.61 -0.57 19.83
C PRO A 49 -16.34 -0.84 20.64
N ASN A 50 -15.74 -2.04 20.53
CA ASN A 50 -14.55 -2.46 21.30
C ASN A 50 -13.27 -2.51 20.47
N SER A 51 -13.11 -1.56 19.55
CA SER A 51 -12.02 -1.56 18.59
C SER A 51 -10.71 -1.17 19.26
N TRP A 52 -9.69 -2.00 19.09
CA TRP A 52 -8.35 -1.72 19.61
C TRP A 52 -7.79 -0.39 19.07
N LEU A 53 -8.11 -0.05 17.82
CA LEU A 53 -7.71 1.20 17.16
C LEU A 53 -8.34 2.44 17.83
N LYS A 54 -9.63 2.36 18.20
CA LYS A 54 -10.30 3.43 18.97
C LYS A 54 -9.72 3.58 20.36
N VAL A 55 -9.39 2.48 21.03
CA VAL A 55 -8.80 2.53 22.38
C VAL A 55 -7.44 3.21 22.34
N ILE A 56 -6.60 2.91 21.35
CA ILE A 56 -5.30 3.57 21.18
C ILE A 56 -5.50 5.05 20.85
N LEU A 57 -6.35 5.38 19.88
CA LEU A 57 -6.63 6.77 19.51
C LEU A 57 -7.24 7.57 20.67
N GLY A 58 -8.20 7.00 21.39
CA GLY A 58 -8.82 7.64 22.56
C GLY A 58 -7.78 7.97 23.63
N LYS A 59 -6.89 7.02 23.95
CA LYS A 59 -5.77 7.27 24.89
C LYS A 59 -4.82 8.37 24.41
N LEU A 60 -4.71 8.59 23.11
CA LEU A 60 -3.90 9.68 22.55
C LEU A 60 -4.55 11.05 22.71
N PHE A 61 -5.87 11.15 22.94
CA PHE A 61 -6.59 12.43 23.03
C PHE A 61 -7.09 12.77 24.46
N ASP A 62 -6.96 11.86 25.43
CA ASP A 62 -7.65 11.95 26.73
C ASP A 62 -6.97 12.84 27.79
N SER A 63 -5.72 13.31 27.61
CA SER A 63 -4.98 13.95 28.73
C SER A 63 -3.94 14.97 28.26
N GLY A 64 -3.48 15.90 29.11
CA GLY A 64 -2.44 16.89 28.77
C GLY A 64 -1.09 16.29 28.33
N SER A 65 -0.80 15.04 28.71
CA SER A 65 0.32 14.23 28.18
C SER A 65 0.17 13.85 26.70
N SER A 66 -1.03 14.03 26.13
CA SER A 66 -1.34 13.84 24.71
C SER A 66 -0.49 14.74 23.81
N LEU A 67 -0.17 15.96 24.23
CA LEU A 67 0.56 16.90 23.37
C LEU A 67 1.97 16.37 23.04
N ILE A 68 2.63 15.76 24.03
CA ILE A 68 3.94 15.12 23.82
C ILE A 68 3.79 13.87 22.96
N LEU A 69 2.77 13.04 23.20
CA LEU A 69 2.50 11.84 22.39
C LEU A 69 2.17 12.18 20.93
N ILE A 70 1.35 13.22 20.70
CA ILE A 70 1.01 13.73 19.37
C ILE A 70 2.29 14.23 18.68
N ALA A 71 3.14 15.00 19.37
CA ALA A 71 4.41 15.45 18.81
C ALA A 71 5.32 14.28 18.43
N VAL A 72 5.41 13.24 19.26
CA VAL A 72 6.16 12.02 18.97
C VAL A 72 5.57 11.27 17.77
N ILE A 73 4.24 11.15 17.68
CA ILE A 73 3.56 10.50 16.54
C ILE A 73 3.83 11.28 15.25
N VAL A 74 3.74 12.61 15.28
CA VAL A 74 4.05 13.45 14.11
C VAL A 74 5.50 13.28 13.69
N LEU A 75 6.45 13.21 14.62
CA LEU A 75 7.86 12.93 14.30
C LEU A 75 8.06 11.54 13.70
N ILE A 76 7.38 10.51 14.23
CA ILE A 76 7.41 9.16 13.68
C ILE A 76 6.83 9.14 12.26
N LEU A 77 5.68 9.79 12.04
CA LEU A 77 5.04 9.89 10.72
C LEU A 77 5.94 10.64 9.73
N LEU A 78 6.59 11.73 10.16
CA LEU A 78 7.57 12.44 9.35
C LEU A 78 8.80 11.59 9.04
N TYR A 79 9.29 10.81 10.01
CA TYR A 79 10.42 9.91 9.81
C TYR A 79 10.08 8.78 8.84
N ILE A 80 8.90 8.17 8.98
CA ILE A 80 8.39 7.16 8.04
C ILE A 80 8.20 7.78 6.65
N ASN A 81 7.60 8.97 6.56
CA ASN A 81 7.44 9.68 5.29
C ASN A 81 8.79 10.00 4.64
N TYR A 82 9.79 10.40 5.43
CA TYR A 82 11.15 10.63 4.98
C TYR A 82 11.82 9.35 4.46
N LEU A 83 11.65 8.23 5.18
CA LEU A 83 12.14 6.92 4.75
C LEU A 83 11.52 6.47 3.42
N ILE A 84 10.21 6.70 3.25
CA ILE A 84 9.48 6.36 2.03
C ILE A 84 9.84 7.31 0.87
N SER A 85 10.06 8.59 1.17
CA SER A 85 10.31 9.65 0.17
C SER A 85 11.77 9.83 -0.23
N SER A 86 12.72 9.18 0.44
CA SER A 86 14.16 9.37 0.18
C SER A 86 14.52 9.01 -1.28
N PRO A 87 15.02 9.97 -2.08
CA PRO A 87 15.23 9.79 -3.52
C PRO A 87 16.59 9.13 -3.78
N ASN A 88 16.81 7.91 -3.26
CA ASN A 88 18.05 7.19 -3.57
C ASN A 88 17.97 6.60 -4.99
N LYS A 89 18.82 7.11 -5.89
CA LYS A 89 18.74 6.98 -7.35
C LYS A 89 19.07 5.59 -7.94
N SER A 90 19.24 4.52 -7.15
CA SER A 90 19.71 3.25 -7.72
C SER A 90 19.08 1.95 -7.16
N SER A 91 18.10 2.03 -6.25
CA SER A 91 17.51 0.82 -5.64
C SER A 91 16.04 0.99 -5.24
N LYS A 92 15.29 1.81 -6.00
CA LYS A 92 13.90 2.23 -5.75
C LYS A 92 12.82 1.14 -5.66
N LYS A 93 13.15 -0.16 -5.78
CA LYS A 93 12.13 -1.21 -5.95
C LYS A 93 11.67 -1.89 -4.65
N LYS A 94 12.30 -1.65 -3.49
CA LYS A 94 11.97 -2.41 -2.25
C LYS A 94 11.24 -1.64 -1.16
N ILE A 95 11.48 -0.34 -0.99
CA ILE A 95 10.87 0.45 0.10
C ILE A 95 9.48 1.00 -0.30
N GLY A 96 9.27 1.34 -1.58
CA GLY A 96 7.98 1.83 -2.07
C GLY A 96 6.85 0.79 -2.00
N ASP A 97 7.18 -0.50 -2.01
CA ASP A 97 6.20 -1.58 -1.91
C ASP A 97 5.80 -1.89 -0.46
N LEU A 98 6.48 -1.29 0.53
CA LEU A 98 6.26 -1.58 1.95
C LEU A 98 4.82 -1.25 2.41
N PRO A 99 4.23 -0.08 2.07
CA PRO A 99 2.82 0.19 2.39
C PRO A 99 1.86 -0.83 1.77
N MET A 100 2.15 -1.27 0.54
CA MET A 100 1.34 -2.27 -0.17
C MET A 100 1.39 -3.62 0.56
N TYR A 101 2.59 -4.11 0.92
CA TYR A 101 2.71 -5.37 1.65
C TYR A 101 2.10 -5.30 3.05
N THR A 102 2.22 -4.17 3.75
CA THR A 102 1.57 -3.97 5.06
C THR A 102 0.06 -4.06 4.95
N MET A 103 -0.56 -3.38 3.97
CA MET A 103 -2.01 -3.46 3.76
C MET A 103 -2.45 -4.86 3.35
N MET A 104 -1.65 -5.56 2.56
CA MET A 104 -1.91 -6.94 2.16
C MET A 104 -1.85 -7.89 3.36
N LEU A 105 -0.89 -7.72 4.27
CA LEU A 105 -0.78 -8.51 5.50
C LEU A 105 -1.98 -8.27 6.43
N ILE A 106 -2.37 -7.01 6.62
CA ILE A 106 -3.54 -6.65 7.42
C ILE A 106 -4.81 -7.28 6.81
N GLY A 107 -4.99 -7.17 5.49
CA GLY A 107 -6.09 -7.81 4.77
C GLY A 107 -6.10 -9.32 4.93
N ALA A 108 -4.95 -9.98 4.83
CA ALA A 108 -4.85 -11.43 5.02
C ALA A 108 -5.26 -11.85 6.43
N ILE A 109 -4.84 -11.12 7.48
CA ILE A 109 -5.23 -11.39 8.86
C ILE A 109 -6.74 -11.24 9.05
N TYR A 110 -7.34 -10.17 8.50
CA TYR A 110 -8.78 -9.96 8.59
C TYR A 110 -9.59 -11.02 7.83
N VAL A 111 -9.18 -11.38 6.63
CA VAL A 111 -9.81 -12.47 5.86
C VAL A 111 -9.68 -13.79 6.60
N PHE A 112 -8.50 -14.09 7.14
CA PHE A 112 -8.27 -15.29 7.93
C PHE A 112 -9.17 -15.33 9.16
N ASN A 113 -9.22 -14.24 9.95
CA ASN A 113 -10.09 -14.15 11.12
C ASN A 113 -11.57 -14.22 10.75
N PHE A 114 -11.99 -13.64 9.61
CA PHE A 114 -13.36 -13.71 9.12
C PHE A 114 -13.74 -15.13 8.72
N VAL A 115 -12.88 -15.83 7.98
CA VAL A 115 -13.10 -17.24 7.61
C VAL A 115 -13.06 -18.14 8.84
N ALA A 116 -12.08 -17.96 9.72
CA ALA A 116 -11.98 -18.74 10.95
C ALA A 116 -13.18 -18.52 11.88
N SER A 117 -13.65 -17.27 12.00
CA SER A 117 -14.85 -16.93 12.79
C SER A 117 -16.16 -17.37 12.13
N SER A 118 -16.18 -17.67 10.83
CA SER A 118 -17.38 -18.18 10.15
C SER A 118 -17.40 -19.71 10.06
N LEU A 119 -16.28 -20.37 10.34
CA LEU A 119 -16.14 -21.83 10.38
C LEU A 119 -16.43 -22.43 11.76
N LEU A 120 -16.51 -21.61 12.81
CA LEU A 120 -16.65 -21.99 14.22
C LEU A 120 -18.00 -21.51 14.75
#